data_AF-A0A1I3JG28-F1
#
_entry.id   AF-A0A1I3JG28-F1
#
_cell.length_a   1.000
_cell.length_b   1.000
_cell.length_c   1.000
_cell.angle_alpha   90.00
_cell.angle_beta   90.00
_cell.angle_gamma   90.00
#
_symmetry.space_group_name_H-M   'P 1'
#
loop_
_entity.id
_entity.type
_entity.pdbx_description
1 polymer ?
#
loop_
_entity_poly.entity_id
_entity_poly.type
_entity_poly.pdbx_seq_one_letter_code
_entity_poly.pdbx_strand_id
1 'polypeptide(L)' 'MAGADNMASGGKGKAAKKKSASDRKQAVLKIVLSDTCAVCKTPCGRGMRYLDRMRKPGATGKGVPCVLTRTFV' A
#
# COMPACT_ATOMS: atom_id res chain seq x y z
N MET A 1 -3.19 39.70 5.50
CA MET A 1 -4.66 39.55 5.43
C MET A 1 -4.95 38.53 4.33
N ALA A 2 -5.64 37.40 4.52
CA ALA A 2 -6.49 36.94 5.61
C ALA A 2 -6.32 35.42 5.80
N GLY A 3 -6.31 34.99 7.07
CA GLY A 3 -6.68 33.63 7.45
C GLY A 3 -8.19 33.50 7.58
N ALA A 4 -8.69 32.27 7.52
CA ALA A 4 -10.01 31.87 8.01
C ALA A 4 -10.06 30.32 8.12
N ASP A 5 -9.52 29.83 9.23
CA ASP A 5 -10.17 28.92 10.16
C ASP A 5 -11.66 28.64 9.86
N ASN A 6 -11.99 27.35 9.68
CA ASN A 6 -13.37 26.91 9.52
C ASN A 6 -13.86 26.17 10.77
N MET A 7 -14.54 26.94 11.61
CA MET A 7 -15.72 26.62 12.43
C MET A 7 -15.94 25.14 12.82
N ALA A 8 -15.60 24.82 14.07
CA ALA A 8 -16.19 23.70 14.79
C ALA A 8 -17.46 24.17 15.52
N SER A 9 -18.63 23.93 14.93
CA SER A 9 -19.92 24.14 15.60
C SER A 9 -20.26 22.92 16.46
N GLY A 10 -20.53 23.17 17.73
CA GLY A 10 -20.82 22.16 18.74
C GLY A 10 -22.11 21.38 18.49
N GLY A 11 -22.06 20.08 18.76
CA GLY A 11 -23.22 19.21 18.88
C GLY A 11 -23.01 18.23 20.03
N LYS A 12 -23.85 18.34 21.07
CA LYS A 12 -24.03 17.31 22.10
C LYS A 12 -24.54 16.04 21.40
N GLY A 13 -23.66 15.09 21.14
CA GLY A 13 -23.99 13.83 20.48
C GLY A 13 -23.12 12.72 21.03
N LYS A 14 -23.76 11.83 21.81
CA LYS A 14 -23.37 10.48 22.24
C LYS A 14 -21.97 10.06 21.80
N ALA A 15 -21.08 9.80 22.76
CA ALA A 15 -19.75 9.22 22.53
C ALA A 15 -19.83 8.13 21.47
N ALA A 16 -19.48 8.49 20.23
CA ALA A 16 -19.41 7.55 19.13
C ALA A 16 -18.22 6.66 19.47
N LYS A 17 -18.52 5.50 20.07
CA LYS A 17 -17.58 4.41 20.27
C LYS A 17 -16.91 4.21 18.91
N LYS A 18 -15.66 4.69 18.77
CA LYS A 18 -14.89 4.54 17.54
C LYS A 18 -14.91 3.05 17.24
N LYS A 19 -15.63 2.65 16.18
CA LYS A 19 -15.69 1.25 15.76
C LYS A 19 -14.25 0.81 15.58
N SER A 20 -13.81 -0.12 16.43
CA SER A 20 -12.48 -0.71 16.38
C SER A 20 -12.24 -1.14 14.95
N ALA A 21 -11.25 -0.56 14.30
CA ALA A 21 -10.91 -0.91 12.93
C ALA A 21 -10.24 -2.28 12.90
N SER A 22 -10.94 -3.39 13.19
CA SER A 22 -10.33 -4.71 13.04
C SER A 22 -11.31 -5.89 13.06
N ASP A 23 -12.34 -5.88 12.20
CA ASP A 23 -12.96 -7.13 11.72
C ASP A 23 -12.76 -7.29 10.19
N ARG A 24 -12.03 -6.35 9.57
CA ARG A 24 -11.68 -6.42 8.16
C ARG A 24 -10.41 -7.26 8.03
N LYS A 25 -10.56 -8.45 7.44
CA LYS A 25 -9.46 -9.35 7.07
C LYS A 25 -8.33 -8.56 6.40
N GLN A 26 -7.14 -8.63 6.97
CA GLN A 26 -6.00 -7.86 6.46
C GLN A 26 -5.41 -8.59 5.27
N ALA A 27 -5.22 -7.89 4.17
CA ALA A 27 -4.59 -8.47 2.99
C ALA A 27 -3.06 -8.44 3.16
N VAL A 28 -2.46 -9.62 3.23
CA VAL A 28 -1.00 -9.82 3.21
C VAL A 28 -0.57 -10.11 1.78
N LEU A 29 0.53 -9.51 1.35
CA LEU A 29 1.15 -9.76 0.05
C LEU A 29 2.55 -10.30 0.28
N LYS A 30 3.00 -11.26 -0.53
CA LYS A 30 4.39 -11.72 -0.49
C LYS A 30 5.28 -10.69 -1.17
N ILE A 31 6.44 -10.43 -0.54
CA ILE A 31 7.52 -9.65 -1.15
C ILE A 31 8.29 -10.59 -2.08
N VAL A 32 8.41 -10.21 -3.34
CA VAL A 32 9.14 -10.97 -4.37
C VAL A 32 10.30 -10.14 -4.93
N LEU A 33 11.34 -10.81 -5.41
CA LEU A 33 12.51 -10.17 -6.02
C LEU A 33 12.36 -10.05 -7.54
N SER A 34 13.34 -9.36 -8.16
CA SER A 34 13.39 -9.06 -9.60
C SER A 34 13.31 -10.31 -10.46
N ASP A 35 13.91 -11.42 -10.02
CA ASP A 35 13.96 -12.67 -10.77
C ASP A 35 12.56 -13.21 -11.01
N THR A 36 11.73 -13.20 -9.98
CA THR A 36 10.30 -13.54 -10.05
C THR A 36 9.54 -12.62 -10.99
N CYS A 37 9.81 -11.32 -10.95
CA CYS A 37 9.16 -10.36 -11.83
C CYS A 37 9.60 -10.51 -13.30
N ALA A 38 10.85 -10.91 -13.55
CA ALA A 38 11.40 -11.07 -14.90
C ALA A 38 10.77 -12.26 -15.65
N VAL A 39 10.43 -13.33 -14.93
CA VAL A 39 9.81 -14.54 -15.50
C VAL A 39 8.28 -14.55 -15.37
N CYS A 40 7.69 -13.50 -14.79
CA CYS A 40 6.27 -13.47 -14.51
C CYS A 40 5.46 -13.38 -15.81
N LYS A 41 4.61 -14.38 -16.05
CA LYS A 41 3.72 -14.45 -17.22
C LYS A 41 2.66 -13.33 -17.24
N THR A 42 2.39 -12.74 -16.07
CA THR A 42 1.43 -11.65 -15.92
C THR A 42 2.19 -10.38 -15.50
N PRO A 43 2.63 -9.55 -16.46
CA PRO A 43 3.35 -8.33 -16.14
C PRO A 43 2.44 -7.39 -15.34
N CYS A 44 2.90 -6.97 -14.16
CA CYS A 44 2.17 -6.02 -13.32
C CYS A 44 2.95 -4.70 -13.21
N GLY A 45 2.24 -3.58 -13.11
CA GLY A 45 2.86 -2.26 -13.07
C GLY A 45 3.88 -2.07 -11.94
N ARG A 46 3.67 -2.73 -10.78
CA ARG A 46 4.63 -2.72 -9.66
C ARG A 46 5.92 -3.46 -9.99
N GLY A 47 5.79 -4.66 -10.59
CA GLY A 47 6.92 -5.50 -10.98
C GLY A 47 7.75 -4.87 -12.09
N MET A 48 7.11 -4.29 -13.12
CA MET A 48 7.80 -3.59 -14.20
C MET A 48 8.62 -2.41 -13.67
N ARG A 49 8.03 -1.54 -12.84
CA ARG A 49 8.75 -0.42 -12.20
C ARG A 49 9.89 -0.88 -11.28
N TYR A 50 9.75 -2.04 -10.64
CA TYR A 50 10.81 -2.59 -9.81
C TYR A 50 11.97 -3.08 -10.68
N LEU A 51 11.68 -3.83 -11.76
CA LEU A 51 12.68 -4.27 -12.74
C LEU A 51 13.43 -3.10 -13.37
N ASP A 52 12.74 -2.05 -13.80
CA ASP A 52 13.39 -0.87 -14.39
C ASP A 52 14.33 -0.16 -13.41
N ARG A 53 14.00 -0.18 -12.11
CA ARG A 53 14.91 0.32 -11.08
C ARG A 53 16.12 -0.60 -10.88
N MET A 54 15.90 -1.91 -10.86
CA MET A 54 16.98 -2.90 -10.71
C MET A 54 17.95 -2.94 -11.89
N ARG A 55 17.52 -2.49 -13.08
CA ARG A 55 18.39 -2.34 -14.25
C ARG A 55 19.39 -1.18 -14.15
N LYS A 56 19.23 -0.27 -13.18
CA LYS A 56 20.15 0.85 -12.99
C LYS A 56 21.40 0.38 -12.24
N PRO A 57 22.61 0.81 -12.66
CA PRO A 57 23.84 0.46 -11.96
C PRO A 57 23.80 1.00 -10.52
N GLY A 58 24.17 0.17 -9.56
CA GLY A 58 24.13 0.50 -8.12
C GLY A 58 22.75 0.37 -7.47
N ALA A 59 21.74 -0.16 -8.17
CA ALA A 59 20.42 -0.36 -7.59
C ALA A 59 20.38 -1.60 -6.68
N THR A 60 20.04 -1.38 -5.40
CA THR A 60 19.78 -2.46 -4.44
C THR A 60 18.28 -2.61 -4.21
N GLY A 61 17.77 -3.78 -4.55
CA GLY A 61 16.34 -4.10 -4.48
C GLY A 61 15.92 -4.67 -3.13
N LYS A 62 14.85 -4.12 -2.54
CA LYS A 62 14.23 -4.63 -1.30
C LYS A 62 13.04 -5.57 -1.56
N GLY A 63 12.85 -5.97 -2.81
CA GLY A 63 11.68 -6.69 -3.29
C GLY A 63 10.46 -5.78 -3.51
N VAL A 64 9.42 -6.36 -4.11
CA VAL A 64 8.15 -5.69 -4.44
C VAL A 64 6.97 -6.54 -3.94
N PRO A 65 5.94 -5.94 -3.32
CA PRO A 65 4.74 -6.68 -2.92
C PRO A 65 3.95 -7.14 -4.15
N CYS A 66 3.86 -8.46 -4.31
CA CYS A 66 3.22 -9.08 -5.46
C CYS A 66 1.69 -9.10 -5.28
N VAL A 67 0.98 -8.38 -6.15
CA VAL A 67 -0.49 -8.29 -6.12
C VAL A 67 -1.18 -9.63 -6.36
N LEU A 68 -0.51 -10.56 -7.05
CA LEU A 68 -1.02 -11.89 -7.35
C LEU A 68 -0.93 -12.83 -6.14
N THR A 69 -0.10 -12.51 -5.15
CA THR A 69 0.11 -13.33 -3.94
C THR A 69 -0.74 -12.87 -2.74
N ARG A 70 -1.83 -12.14 -3.02
CA ARG A 70 -2.68 -11.56 -1.97
C ARG A 70 -3.39 -12.68 -1.19
N THR A 71 -3.09 -12.78 0.10
CA THR A 71 -3.74 -13.69 1.06
C THR A 71 -4.40 -12.89 2.17
N PHE A 72 -5.46 -13.41 2.77
CA PHE A 72 -6.15 -12.74 3.89
C PHE A 72 -5.71 -13.37 5.21
N VAL A 73 -5.40 -12.54 6.21
CA VAL A 73 -5.16 -12.93 7.61
C VAL A 73 -6.17 -12.27 8.54
#